data_AF-A0A1G2EST7-F1
#
_entry.id   AF-A0A1G2EST7-F1
#
_cell.length_a   1.000
_cell.length_b   1.000
_cell.length_c   1.000
_cell.angle_alpha   90.00
_cell.angle_beta   90.00
_cell.angle_gamma   90.00
#
_symmetry.space_group_name_H-M   'P 1'
#
loop_
_entity.id
_entity.type
_entity.pdbx_description
1 polymer ?
#
loop_
_entity_poly.entity_id
_entity_poly.type
_entity_poly.pdbx_seq_one_letter_code
_entity_poly.pdbx_strand_id
1 'polypeptide(L)'
;MGIRSKIGGVKKENYRICYHVSIQGKEEQLKFLNLVGCYGKRGKLIPKLIRNIEKIKSNTNIDIIPKEVWHKIGKFKELFNLSWRRWAQQYQMAYCGSALFKHGVSRERIGKIISFMPSQELKDLSDSDIFWDEIESIIPLQVEEVYDATVPGVHNFLPNGIVAHNSLEQDADVVLFIYREDRYNPETSRKNIADLMIAKHRNGPVGKVGLYFNDQTVSFKNLEKQQEYQE
;
A
#
# COMPACT_ATOMS: atom_id res chain seq x y z
N MET A 1 17.71 0.93 -6.00
CA MET A 1 18.82 0.26 -5.27
C MET A 1 18.37 -0.47 -4.00
N GLY A 2 17.19 -0.17 -3.43
CA GLY A 2 16.65 -0.96 -2.30
C GLY A 2 17.50 -0.88 -1.02
N ILE A 3 18.30 0.17 -0.87
CA ILE A 3 19.09 0.46 0.33
C ILE A 3 18.31 1.46 1.16
N ARG A 4 17.80 1.03 2.30
CA ARG A 4 17.07 1.92 3.21
C ARG A 4 18.05 2.81 3.96
N SER A 5 17.72 4.08 4.03
CA SER A 5 18.50 5.08 4.75
C SER A 5 17.58 6.10 5.42
N LYS A 6 18.10 6.79 6.44
CA LYS A 6 17.44 7.92 7.09
C LYS A 6 18.25 9.17 6.83
N ILE A 7 17.58 10.27 6.52
CA ILE A 7 18.19 11.60 6.41
C ILE A 7 17.93 12.35 7.70
N GLY A 8 18.97 12.94 8.29
CA GLY A 8 18.88 13.79 9.47
C GLY A 8 19.63 15.11 9.28
N GLY A 9 19.00 16.22 9.64
CA GLY A 9 19.62 17.55 9.61
C GLY A 9 20.37 17.85 10.91
N VAL A 10 21.62 18.29 10.80
CA VAL A 10 22.43 18.78 11.91
C VAL A 10 22.68 20.27 11.71
N LYS A 11 22.19 21.09 12.64
CA LYS A 11 22.37 22.54 12.64
C LYS A 11 23.50 22.91 13.58
N LYS A 12 24.53 23.58 13.05
CA LYS A 12 25.60 24.20 13.86
C LYS A 12 25.40 25.71 13.85
N GLU A 13 25.66 26.35 14.98
CA GLU A 13 25.55 27.81 15.13
C GLU A 13 26.40 28.53 14.08
N ASN A 14 25.82 29.50 13.37
CA ASN A 14 26.40 30.23 12.24
C ASN A 14 26.68 29.40 10.96
N TYR A 15 26.17 28.17 10.84
CA TYR A 15 26.27 27.36 9.63
C TYR A 15 24.88 27.01 9.06
N ARG A 16 24.85 26.74 7.75
CA ARG A 16 23.69 26.11 7.10
C ARG A 16 23.48 24.71 7.67
N ILE A 17 22.24 24.22 7.58
CA ILE A 17 21.91 22.85 8.00
C ILE A 17 22.70 21.88 7.12
N CYS A 18 23.45 20.99 7.77
CA CYS A 18 24.12 19.88 7.10
C CYS A 18 23.23 18.64 7.20
N TYR A 19 22.97 17.97 6.08
CA TYR A 19 22.18 16.74 6.07
C TYR A 19 23.10 15.53 6.05
N HIS A 20 22.80 14.57 6.92
CA HIS A 20 23.51 13.29 7.01
C HIS A 20 22.59 12.16 6.57
N VAL A 21 23.10 11.30 5.69
CA VAL A 21 22.45 10.03 5.34
C VAL A 21 23.01 8.94 6.26
N SER A 22 22.11 8.23 6.95
CA SER A 22 22.44 7.14 7.87
C SER A 22 21.89 5.83 7.35
N ILE A 23 22.76 4.81 7.22
CA ILE A 23 22.38 3.45 6.82
C ILE A 23 22.57 2.53 8.03
N GLN A 24 21.47 1.97 8.50
CA GLN A 24 21.41 1.16 9.72
C GLN A 24 20.86 -0.22 9.42
N GLY A 25 21.29 -1.20 10.22
CA GLY A 25 20.96 -2.60 10.04
C GLY A 25 22.02 -3.33 9.20
N LYS A 26 22.24 -4.59 9.56
CA LYS A 26 23.23 -5.47 8.94
C LYS A 26 23.04 -5.54 7.42
N GLU A 27 21.84 -5.92 6.98
CA GLU A 27 21.54 -6.15 5.57
C GLU A 27 21.72 -4.87 4.73
N GLU A 28 21.22 -3.74 5.21
CA GLU A 28 21.30 -2.46 4.48
C GLU A 28 22.74 -1.95 4.36
N GLN A 29 23.55 -2.12 5.41
CA GLN A 29 24.97 -1.78 5.36
C GLN A 29 25.74 -2.70 4.40
N LEU A 30 25.44 -4.01 4.39
CA LEU A 30 26.04 -4.95 3.44
C LEU A 30 25.65 -4.61 2.00
N LYS A 31 24.36 -4.33 1.73
CA LYS A 31 23.88 -3.87 0.42
C LYS A 31 24.64 -2.62 -0.04
N PHE A 32 24.76 -1.61 0.83
CA PHE A 32 25.50 -0.39 0.49
C PHE A 32 26.96 -0.65 0.19
N LEU A 33 27.66 -1.41 1.04
CA LEU A 33 29.08 -1.69 0.86
C LEU A 33 29.37 -2.50 -0.41
N ASN A 34 28.47 -3.41 -0.79
CA ASN A 34 28.61 -4.25 -1.98
C ASN A 34 28.18 -3.55 -3.27
N LEU A 35 27.12 -2.74 -3.25
CA LEU A 35 26.55 -2.13 -4.46
C LEU A 35 27.08 -0.71 -4.73
N VAL A 36 27.36 0.06 -3.69
CA VAL A 36 27.80 1.47 -3.81
C VAL A 36 29.26 1.60 -3.41
N GLY A 37 29.62 1.08 -2.23
CA GLY A 37 30.95 1.18 -1.67
C GLY A 37 31.40 2.63 -1.43
N CYS A 38 32.72 2.82 -1.40
CA CYS A 38 33.40 4.09 -1.17
C CYS A 38 34.69 4.12 -1.99
N TYR A 39 34.99 5.26 -2.61
CA TYR A 39 36.26 5.41 -3.33
C TYR A 39 37.42 5.86 -2.42
N GLY A 40 38.65 5.68 -2.88
CA GLY A 40 39.86 6.17 -2.22
C GLY A 40 40.27 5.39 -0.97
N LYS A 41 40.95 6.06 -0.03
CA LYS A 41 41.52 5.43 1.18
C LYS A 41 40.46 4.70 2.03
N ARG A 42 39.22 5.22 2.07
CA ARG A 42 38.11 4.60 2.81
C ARG A 42 37.60 3.32 2.16
N GLY A 43 37.69 3.20 0.83
CA GLY A 43 37.32 1.99 0.08
C GLY A 43 38.15 0.76 0.47
N LYS A 44 39.43 0.97 0.82
CA LYS A 44 40.32 -0.11 1.28
C LYS A 44 39.84 -0.79 2.57
N LEU A 45 38.96 -0.14 3.35
CA LEU A 45 38.40 -0.68 4.58
C LEU A 45 37.17 -1.56 4.35
N ILE A 46 36.55 -1.51 3.16
CA ILE A 46 35.28 -2.19 2.87
C ILE A 46 35.34 -3.69 3.16
N PRO A 47 36.37 -4.46 2.71
CA PRO A 47 36.41 -5.90 3.00
C PRO A 47 36.47 -6.21 4.49
N LYS A 48 37.13 -5.36 5.29
CA LYS A 48 37.18 -5.50 6.75
C LYS A 48 35.83 -5.17 7.38
N LEU A 49 35.14 -4.14 6.89
CA LEU A 49 33.81 -3.76 7.38
C LEU A 49 32.78 -4.85 7.11
N ILE A 50 32.75 -5.41 5.90
CA ILE A 50 31.85 -6.53 5.53
C ILE A 50 32.03 -7.70 6.51
N ARG A 51 33.27 -8.17 6.70
CA ARG A 51 33.57 -9.27 7.65
C ARG A 51 33.14 -8.98 9.08
N ASN A 52 33.20 -7.73 9.51
CA ASN A 52 32.77 -7.34 10.86
C ASN A 52 31.25 -7.31 10.96
N ILE A 53 30.56 -6.79 9.94
CA ILE A 53 29.09 -6.70 9.90
C ILE A 53 28.47 -8.09 9.78
N GLU A 54 29.07 -9.02 9.01
CA GLU A 54 28.61 -10.40 8.87
C GLU A 54 28.51 -11.15 10.21
N LYS A 55 29.38 -10.81 11.17
CA LYS A 55 29.39 -11.40 12.53
C LYS A 55 28.29 -10.85 13.44
N ILE A 56 27.68 -9.72 13.08
CA ILE A 56 26.61 -9.11 13.88
C ILE A 56 25.33 -9.93 13.68
N LYS A 57 24.65 -10.25 14.77
CA LYS A 57 23.29 -10.81 14.73
C LYS A 57 22.31 -9.69 14.40
N SER A 58 21.57 -9.83 13.30
CA SER A 58 20.58 -8.85 12.86
C SER A 58 19.36 -8.84 13.80
N ASN A 59 18.76 -7.66 13.94
CA ASN A 59 17.43 -7.53 14.54
C ASN A 59 16.39 -7.89 13.45
N THR A 60 15.48 -8.80 13.78
CA THR A 60 14.43 -9.28 12.87
C THR A 60 13.10 -8.54 13.04
N ASN A 61 13.01 -7.58 13.99
CA ASN A 61 11.80 -6.79 14.26
C ASN A 61 11.64 -5.59 13.31
N ILE A 62 12.02 -5.77 12.05
CA ILE A 62 12.02 -4.76 11.01
C ILE A 62 11.57 -5.49 9.73
N ASP A 63 10.77 -4.86 8.88
CA ASP A 63 10.15 -5.52 7.72
C ASP A 63 9.24 -6.67 8.15
N ILE A 64 8.23 -6.32 8.92
CA ILE A 64 7.33 -7.28 9.55
C ILE A 64 6.06 -7.41 8.71
N ILE A 65 5.84 -8.60 8.15
CA ILE A 65 4.62 -8.90 7.39
C ILE A 65 3.41 -8.77 8.32
N PRO A 66 2.32 -8.10 7.91
CA PRO A 66 1.17 -7.82 8.76
C PRO A 66 0.58 -9.08 9.43
N LYS A 67 0.08 -8.92 10.66
CA LYS A 67 -0.43 -10.02 11.50
C LYS A 67 -1.61 -10.76 10.89
N GLU A 68 -2.31 -10.14 9.94
CA GLU A 68 -3.42 -10.69 9.17
C GLU A 68 -3.01 -11.95 8.40
N VAL A 69 -1.70 -12.11 8.10
CA VAL A 69 -1.16 -13.33 7.49
C VAL A 69 -1.40 -14.58 8.36
N TRP A 70 -1.53 -14.44 9.69
CA TRP A 70 -1.83 -15.55 10.58
C TRP A 70 -3.19 -16.20 10.29
N HIS A 71 -4.18 -15.42 9.83
CA HIS A 71 -5.47 -15.97 9.44
C HIS A 71 -5.33 -16.90 8.22
N LYS A 72 -4.49 -16.54 7.26
CA LYS A 72 -4.18 -17.38 6.10
C LYS A 72 -3.47 -18.67 6.51
N ILE A 73 -2.44 -18.56 7.35
CA ILE A 73 -1.70 -19.72 7.89
C ILE A 73 -2.65 -20.64 8.68
N GLY A 74 -3.59 -20.06 9.43
CA GLY A 74 -4.61 -20.79 10.18
C GLY A 74 -5.49 -21.68 9.28
N LYS A 75 -6.02 -21.14 8.18
CA LYS A 75 -6.83 -21.90 7.20
C LYS A 75 -6.07 -23.08 6.62
N PHE A 76 -4.80 -22.89 6.26
CA PHE A 76 -3.98 -24.00 5.76
C PHE A 76 -3.74 -25.06 6.84
N LYS A 77 -3.52 -24.67 8.09
CA LYS A 77 -3.34 -25.62 9.20
C LYS A 77 -4.56 -26.53 9.42
N GLU A 78 -5.77 -25.99 9.22
CA GLU A 78 -7.02 -26.75 9.32
C GLU A 78 -7.09 -27.88 8.28
N LEU A 79 -6.60 -27.65 7.06
CA LEU A 79 -6.54 -28.67 6.00
C LEU A 79 -5.67 -29.88 6.39
N PHE A 80 -4.65 -29.67 7.22
CA PHE A 80 -3.76 -30.72 7.72
C PHE A 80 -4.18 -31.27 9.09
N ASN A 81 -5.31 -30.82 9.63
CA ASN A 81 -5.84 -31.24 10.95
C ASN A 81 -4.81 -31.12 12.10
N LEU A 82 -3.94 -30.10 12.04
CA LEU A 82 -2.88 -29.89 13.03
C LEU A 82 -3.33 -28.93 14.14
N SER A 83 -2.96 -29.20 15.39
CA SER A 83 -3.08 -28.19 16.46
C SER A 83 -1.92 -27.20 16.42
N TRP A 84 -2.09 -25.98 16.94
CA TRP A 84 -1.01 -24.98 16.96
C TRP A 84 0.18 -25.43 17.82
N ARG A 85 -0.07 -26.24 18.84
CA ARG A 85 0.96 -26.84 19.69
C ARG A 85 1.77 -27.90 18.94
N ARG A 86 1.10 -28.83 18.24
CA ARG A 86 1.77 -29.83 17.40
C ARG A 86 2.55 -29.16 16.27
N TRP A 87 1.95 -28.15 15.65
CA TRP A 87 2.59 -27.33 14.62
C TRP A 87 3.89 -26.71 15.14
N ALA A 88 3.84 -26.00 16.28
CA ALA A 88 5.03 -25.39 16.85
C ALA A 88 6.13 -26.41 17.19
N GLN A 89 5.75 -27.58 17.72
CA GLN A 89 6.69 -28.66 18.02
C GLN A 89 7.34 -29.24 16.75
N GLN A 90 6.53 -29.56 15.74
CA GLN A 90 6.99 -30.16 14.49
C GLN A 90 7.95 -29.24 13.73
N TYR A 91 7.77 -27.93 13.87
CA TYR A 91 8.52 -26.92 13.13
C TYR A 91 9.55 -26.17 13.99
N GLN A 92 9.89 -26.73 15.16
CA GLN A 92 10.90 -26.19 16.09
C GLN A 92 10.67 -24.71 16.45
N MET A 93 9.41 -24.30 16.55
CA MET A 93 9.02 -22.98 16.97
C MET A 93 8.64 -22.98 18.44
N ALA A 94 9.05 -21.94 19.17
CA ALA A 94 8.58 -21.72 20.53
C ALA A 94 7.06 -21.47 20.51
N TYR A 95 6.30 -22.32 21.19
CA TYR A 95 4.86 -22.14 21.34
C TYR A 95 4.58 -21.10 22.42
N CYS A 96 4.05 -19.94 22.03
CA CYS A 96 3.69 -18.85 22.94
C CYS A 96 2.17 -18.59 23.02
N GLY A 97 1.34 -19.56 22.61
CA GLY A 97 -0.11 -19.44 22.65
C GLY A 97 -0.64 -18.28 21.80
N SER A 98 -1.61 -17.53 22.32
CA SER A 98 -2.27 -16.44 21.59
C SER A 98 -1.38 -15.21 21.36
N ALA A 99 -0.26 -15.09 22.07
CA ALA A 99 0.70 -14.00 21.87
C ALA A 99 1.30 -14.01 20.45
N LEU A 100 1.37 -15.18 19.81
CA LEU A 100 1.86 -15.34 18.45
C LEU A 100 1.09 -14.46 17.44
N PHE A 101 -0.22 -14.33 17.63
CA PHE A 101 -1.12 -13.67 16.68
C PHE A 101 -1.22 -12.16 16.86
N LYS A 102 -0.63 -11.62 17.93
CA LYS A 102 -0.70 -10.18 18.23
C LYS A 102 0.27 -9.35 17.39
N HIS A 103 1.31 -9.98 16.88
CA HIS A 103 2.37 -9.33 16.12
C HIS A 103 2.45 -9.89 14.71
N GLY A 104 2.97 -9.09 13.79
CA GLY A 104 3.30 -9.56 12.46
C GLY A 104 4.43 -10.58 12.45
N VAL A 105 4.78 -11.04 11.25
CA VAL A 105 5.67 -12.17 11.02
C VAL A 105 6.89 -11.72 10.23
N SER A 106 8.10 -12.04 10.71
CA SER A 106 9.31 -11.75 9.92
C SER A 106 9.40 -12.66 8.69
N ARG A 107 10.07 -12.20 7.64
CA ARG A 107 10.33 -12.99 6.43
C ARG A 107 11.01 -14.32 6.73
N GLU A 108 12.03 -14.31 7.59
CA GLU A 108 12.71 -15.54 8.02
C GLU A 108 11.74 -16.56 8.61
N ARG A 109 10.77 -16.09 9.41
CA ARG A 109 9.75 -16.96 10.00
C ARG A 109 8.78 -17.46 8.93
N ILE A 110 8.33 -16.63 8.00
CA ILE A 110 7.51 -17.08 6.87
C ILE A 110 8.26 -18.12 6.03
N GLY A 111 9.55 -17.93 5.75
CA GLY A 111 10.41 -18.91 5.06
C GLY A 111 10.44 -20.27 5.75
N LYS A 112 10.59 -20.28 7.09
CA LYS A 112 10.46 -21.52 7.88
C LYS A 112 9.07 -22.13 7.80
N ILE A 113 8.02 -21.33 7.70
CA ILE A 113 6.65 -21.85 7.54
C ILE A 113 6.48 -22.49 6.15
N ILE A 114 6.96 -21.83 5.09
CA ILE A 114 6.88 -22.31 3.70
C ILE A 114 7.61 -23.64 3.51
N SER A 115 8.77 -23.84 4.16
CA SER A 115 9.53 -25.09 4.03
C SER A 115 8.75 -26.33 4.45
N PHE A 116 7.69 -26.15 5.25
CA PHE A 116 6.82 -27.22 5.70
C PHE A 116 5.40 -27.15 5.13
N MET A 117 4.96 -25.96 4.75
CA MET A 117 3.65 -25.69 4.18
C MET A 117 3.82 -24.85 2.93
N PRO A 118 4.12 -25.47 1.79
CA PRO A 118 4.29 -24.76 0.53
C PRO A 118 3.02 -23.99 0.19
N SER A 119 3.14 -22.68 0.10
CA SER A 119 2.08 -21.77 -0.34
C SER A 119 2.71 -20.70 -1.19
N GLN A 120 2.27 -20.60 -2.45
CA GLN A 120 2.79 -19.60 -3.37
C GLN A 120 2.54 -18.19 -2.82
N GLU A 121 1.36 -17.93 -2.25
CA GLU A 121 1.06 -16.63 -1.63
C GLU A 121 2.02 -16.27 -0.49
N LEU A 122 2.33 -17.22 0.41
CA LEU A 122 3.26 -16.96 1.50
C LEU A 122 4.69 -16.76 0.97
N LYS A 123 5.04 -17.49 -0.09
CA LYS A 123 6.32 -17.33 -0.78
C LYS A 123 6.43 -15.96 -1.42
N ASP A 124 5.41 -15.50 -2.12
CA ASP A 124 5.35 -14.17 -2.71
C ASP A 124 5.50 -13.09 -1.62
N LEU A 125 4.84 -13.25 -0.47
CA LEU A 125 5.00 -12.33 0.66
C LEU A 125 6.42 -12.33 1.24
N SER A 126 7.05 -13.50 1.35
CA SER A 126 8.41 -13.67 1.87
C SER A 126 9.47 -13.11 0.94
N ASP A 127 9.32 -13.35 -0.36
CA ASP A 127 10.32 -13.03 -1.40
C ASP A 127 10.08 -11.64 -2.01
N SER A 128 8.96 -10.98 -1.70
CA SER A 128 8.63 -9.65 -2.20
C SER A 128 9.67 -8.59 -1.80
N ASP A 129 10.00 -7.73 -2.76
CA ASP A 129 10.85 -6.55 -2.57
C ASP A 129 10.15 -5.41 -1.78
N ILE A 130 8.85 -5.55 -1.47
CA ILE A 130 8.08 -4.56 -0.73
C ILE A 130 8.46 -4.62 0.74
N PHE A 131 8.96 -3.50 1.27
CA PHE A 131 9.26 -3.35 2.69
C PHE A 131 7.98 -3.03 3.48
N TRP A 132 7.67 -3.84 4.50
CA TRP A 132 6.54 -3.59 5.40
C TRP A 132 6.97 -2.74 6.59
N ASP A 133 6.31 -1.59 6.74
CA ASP A 133 6.48 -0.68 7.88
C ASP A 133 5.16 -0.44 8.59
N GLU A 134 5.23 -0.12 9.87
CA GLU A 134 4.05 0.21 10.68
C GLU A 134 3.77 1.71 10.61
N ILE A 135 2.49 2.08 10.47
CA ILE A 135 2.07 3.48 10.58
C ILE A 135 2.16 3.87 12.06
N GLU A 136 3.17 4.66 12.41
CA GLU A 136 3.37 5.13 13.79
C GLU A 136 2.31 6.17 14.21
N SER A 137 1.94 7.09 13.31
CA SER A 137 0.93 8.11 13.58
C SER A 137 0.29 8.64 12.29
N ILE A 138 -0.91 9.18 12.43
CA ILE A 138 -1.63 9.91 11.37
C ILE A 138 -2.00 11.27 11.95
N ILE A 139 -1.49 12.33 11.34
CA ILE A 139 -1.66 13.70 11.83
C ILE A 139 -2.34 14.51 10.73
N PRO A 140 -3.48 15.18 11.00
CA PRO A 140 -4.12 16.03 10.02
C PRO A 140 -3.22 17.24 9.73
N LEU A 141 -3.01 17.52 8.45
CA LEU A 141 -2.31 18.71 7.97
C LEU A 141 -3.31 19.76 7.50
N GLN A 142 -2.79 20.95 7.19
CA GLN A 142 -3.57 22.03 6.56
C GLN A 142 -3.95 21.66 5.11
N VAL A 143 -4.82 22.47 4.52
CA VAL A 143 -5.16 22.33 3.09
C VAL A 143 -3.95 22.73 2.26
N GLU A 144 -3.48 21.81 1.42
CA GLU A 144 -2.34 21.99 0.52
C GLU A 144 -2.71 21.51 -0.89
N GLU A 145 -2.01 22.04 -1.90
CA GLU A 145 -2.13 21.52 -3.25
C GLU A 145 -1.46 20.13 -3.33
N VAL A 146 -2.23 19.14 -3.79
CA VAL A 146 -1.77 17.76 -3.97
C VAL A 146 -1.78 17.38 -5.43
N TYR A 147 -0.86 16.48 -5.79
CA TYR A 147 -0.71 15.99 -7.15
C TYR A 147 -0.93 14.47 -7.16
N ASP A 148 -1.57 13.99 -8.21
CA ASP A 148 -1.73 12.56 -8.47
C ASP A 148 -1.14 12.20 -9.84
N ALA A 149 -0.76 10.95 -10.01
CA ALA A 149 -0.16 10.42 -11.23
C ALA A 149 -0.84 9.11 -11.63
N THR A 150 -1.39 9.06 -12.86
CA THR A 150 -1.96 7.82 -13.39
C THR A 150 -0.88 7.00 -14.09
N VAL A 151 -0.62 5.81 -13.56
CA VAL A 151 0.24 4.81 -14.20
C VAL A 151 -0.64 3.78 -14.93
N PRO A 152 -0.56 3.69 -16.27
CA PRO A 152 -1.34 2.71 -17.03
C PRO A 152 -1.10 1.28 -16.56
N GLY A 153 -2.19 0.51 -16.42
CA GLY A 153 -2.16 -0.91 -16.06
C GLY A 153 -2.14 -1.17 -14.56
N VAL A 154 -1.15 -0.63 -13.84
CA VAL A 154 -0.95 -0.95 -12.40
C VAL A 154 -1.59 0.07 -11.46
N HIS A 155 -1.86 1.30 -11.93
CA HIS A 155 -2.53 2.37 -11.17
C HIS A 155 -1.92 2.68 -9.79
N ASN A 156 -0.62 2.40 -9.63
CA ASN A 156 0.15 2.72 -8.44
C ASN A 156 1.54 3.26 -8.82
N PHE A 157 2.13 4.02 -7.91
CA PHE A 157 3.46 4.60 -8.06
C PHE A 157 4.17 4.71 -6.69
N LEU A 158 5.45 5.07 -6.70
CA LEU A 158 6.30 5.09 -5.49
C LEU A 158 6.71 6.53 -5.11
N PRO A 159 5.81 7.36 -4.54
CA PRO A 159 6.20 8.67 -4.01
C PRO A 159 6.88 8.52 -2.65
N ASN A 160 7.98 9.26 -2.45
CA ASN A 160 8.70 9.32 -1.15
C ASN A 160 9.05 7.94 -0.54
N GLY A 161 9.20 6.90 -1.36
CA GLY A 161 9.51 5.55 -0.90
C GLY A 161 8.34 4.75 -0.34
N ILE A 162 7.10 5.23 -0.50
CA ILE A 162 5.87 4.54 -0.10
C ILE A 162 5.11 4.16 -1.38
N VAL A 163 4.50 2.97 -1.42
CA VAL A 163 3.63 2.60 -2.55
C VAL A 163 2.29 3.30 -2.38
N ALA A 164 1.96 4.21 -3.29
CA ALA A 164 0.68 4.90 -3.36
C ALA A 164 -0.15 4.34 -4.52
N HIS A 165 -1.45 4.16 -4.31
CA HIS A 165 -2.38 3.67 -5.31
C HIS A 165 -3.47 4.72 -5.58
N ASN A 166 -3.91 4.84 -6.83
CA ASN A 166 -4.94 5.79 -7.24
C ASN A 166 -6.30 5.26 -6.78
N SER A 167 -6.67 5.57 -5.54
CA SER A 167 -7.74 4.86 -4.82
C SER A 167 -9.14 5.45 -4.99
N LEU A 168 -9.27 6.72 -5.39
CA LEU A 168 -10.57 7.41 -5.38
C LEU A 168 -11.62 6.71 -6.25
N GLU A 169 -11.25 6.35 -7.48
CA GLU A 169 -12.17 5.64 -8.37
C GLU A 169 -12.27 4.16 -8.01
N GLN A 170 -11.19 3.55 -7.53
CA GLN A 170 -11.12 2.11 -7.33
C GLN A 170 -11.94 1.64 -6.12
N ASP A 171 -11.96 2.41 -5.02
CA ASP A 171 -12.68 2.08 -3.79
C ASP A 171 -14.17 2.43 -3.84
N ALA A 172 -14.59 3.25 -4.79
CA ALA A 172 -16.00 3.60 -4.95
C ALA A 172 -16.84 2.39 -5.42
N ASP A 173 -17.93 2.11 -4.71
CA ASP A 173 -18.93 1.13 -5.14
C ASP A 173 -19.74 1.63 -6.34
N VAL A 174 -20.02 2.94 -6.36
CA VAL A 174 -20.72 3.65 -7.44
C VAL A 174 -20.02 4.99 -7.71
N VAL A 175 -19.77 5.30 -8.98
CA VAL A 175 -19.26 6.60 -9.43
C VAL A 175 -20.30 7.22 -10.37
N LEU A 176 -20.75 8.42 -10.03
CA LEU A 176 -21.72 9.19 -10.79
C LEU A 176 -21.11 10.51 -11.24
N PHE A 177 -21.27 10.85 -12.51
CA PHE A 177 -21.02 12.19 -13.02
C PHE A 177 -22.34 12.91 -13.27
N ILE A 178 -22.40 14.19 -12.91
CA ILE A 178 -23.55 15.05 -13.21
C ILE A 178 -23.14 15.98 -14.34
N TYR A 179 -23.86 15.91 -15.46
CA TYR A 179 -23.64 16.77 -16.61
C TYR A 179 -24.88 17.62 -16.90
N ARG A 180 -24.68 18.93 -17.05
CA ARG A 180 -25.73 19.90 -17.41
C ARG A 180 -25.36 20.59 -18.70
N GLU A 181 -26.02 20.19 -19.79
CA GLU A 181 -25.73 20.75 -21.12
C GLU A 181 -26.06 22.25 -21.21
N ASP A 182 -27.14 22.66 -20.56
CA ASP A 182 -27.63 24.04 -20.53
C ASP A 182 -26.68 25.03 -19.84
N ARG A 183 -25.74 24.54 -19.02
CA ARG A 183 -24.66 25.36 -18.42
C ARG A 183 -23.55 25.70 -19.40
N TYR A 184 -23.37 24.90 -20.46
CA TYR A 184 -22.33 25.10 -21.47
C TYR A 184 -22.89 25.60 -22.80
N ASN A 185 -24.13 25.22 -23.14
CA ASN A 185 -24.83 25.63 -24.34
C ASN A 185 -26.22 26.24 -23.97
N PRO A 186 -26.33 27.57 -23.85
CA PRO A 186 -27.59 28.24 -23.48
C PRO A 186 -28.75 28.03 -24.46
N GLU A 187 -28.45 27.69 -25.72
CA GLU A 187 -29.42 27.47 -26.80
C GLU A 187 -29.87 26.01 -26.92
N THR A 188 -29.41 25.12 -26.02
CA THR A 188 -29.83 23.72 -26.03
C THR A 188 -31.34 23.57 -25.83
N SER A 189 -31.93 22.58 -26.51
CA SER A 189 -33.32 22.18 -26.29
C SER A 189 -33.52 21.46 -24.95
N ARG A 190 -32.44 21.02 -24.30
CA ARG A 190 -32.45 20.27 -23.03
C ARG A 190 -32.27 21.16 -21.80
N LYS A 191 -32.95 22.30 -21.76
CA LYS A 191 -32.87 23.23 -20.63
C LYS A 191 -33.32 22.57 -19.33
N ASN A 192 -32.59 22.84 -18.25
CA ASN A 192 -32.84 22.29 -16.92
C ASN A 192 -32.81 20.76 -16.85
N ILE A 193 -32.18 20.08 -17.81
CA ILE A 193 -31.96 18.65 -17.73
C ILE A 193 -30.52 18.37 -17.26
N ALA A 194 -30.42 17.65 -16.15
CA ALA A 194 -29.16 17.12 -15.65
C ALA A 194 -29.09 15.62 -15.96
N ASP A 195 -28.06 15.24 -16.70
CA ASP A 195 -27.73 13.87 -16.99
C ASP A 195 -26.87 13.30 -15.84
N LEU A 196 -27.40 12.32 -15.10
CA LEU A 196 -26.61 11.49 -14.19
C LEU A 196 -26.07 10.30 -14.95
N MET A 197 -24.74 10.24 -15.06
CA MET A 197 -24.01 9.18 -15.73
C MET A 197 -23.40 8.26 -14.68
N ILE A 198 -23.93 7.05 -14.56
CA ILE A 198 -23.40 5.99 -13.70
C ILE A 198 -22.21 5.40 -14.45
N ALA A 199 -21.00 5.90 -14.18
CA ALA A 199 -19.77 5.45 -14.82
C ALA A 199 -19.22 4.16 -14.22
N LYS A 200 -19.47 3.93 -12.92
CA LYS A 200 -19.11 2.71 -12.21
C LYS A 200 -20.26 2.27 -11.32
N HIS A 201 -20.56 0.97 -11.32
CA HIS A 201 -21.48 0.34 -10.37
C HIS A 201 -21.04 -1.12 -10.17
N ARG A 202 -20.47 -1.46 -9.00
CA ARG A 202 -19.91 -2.82 -8.77
C ARG A 202 -20.95 -3.93 -8.81
N ASN A 203 -22.14 -3.66 -8.28
CA ASN A 203 -23.23 -4.65 -8.14
C ASN A 203 -24.45 -4.36 -9.05
N GLY A 204 -24.27 -3.69 -10.18
CA GLY A 204 -25.40 -3.21 -10.97
C GLY A 204 -24.99 -2.57 -12.30
N PRO A 205 -25.97 -2.20 -13.14
CA PRO A 205 -25.70 -1.69 -14.47
C PRO A 205 -25.15 -0.26 -14.42
N VAL A 206 -24.24 0.03 -15.32
CA VAL A 206 -23.86 1.39 -15.71
C VAL A 206 -24.89 1.96 -16.68
N GLY A 207 -24.94 3.28 -16.83
CA GLY A 207 -25.90 3.92 -17.72
C GLY A 207 -26.08 5.40 -17.48
N LYS A 208 -27.12 5.95 -18.09
CA LYS A 208 -27.41 7.39 -18.06
C LYS A 208 -28.88 7.61 -17.73
N VAL A 209 -29.16 8.51 -16.79
CA VAL A 209 -30.52 8.90 -16.39
C VAL A 209 -30.63 10.42 -16.45
N GLY A 210 -31.62 10.91 -17.21
CA GLY A 210 -31.95 12.33 -17.20
C GLY A 210 -32.87 12.66 -16.03
N LEU A 211 -32.55 13.71 -15.28
CA LEU A 211 -33.41 14.31 -14.26
C LEU A 211 -33.66 15.78 -14.59
N TYR A 212 -34.81 16.30 -14.16
CA TYR A 212 -35.06 17.74 -14.18
C TYR A 212 -34.33 18.39 -13.01
N PHE A 213 -33.59 19.46 -13.26
CA PHE A 213 -32.92 20.26 -12.25
C PHE A 213 -33.67 21.58 -12.03
N ASN A 214 -34.15 21.82 -10.82
CA ASN A 214 -34.75 23.09 -10.44
C ASN A 214 -33.68 24.03 -9.88
N ASP A 215 -33.26 25.03 -10.68
CA ASP A 215 -32.26 26.03 -10.26
C ASP A 215 -32.70 26.87 -9.06
N GLN A 216 -34.02 27.12 -8.87
CA GLN A 216 -34.51 27.95 -7.77
C GLN A 216 -34.37 27.27 -6.40
N THR A 217 -34.49 25.95 -6.38
CA THR A 217 -34.45 25.16 -5.14
C THR A 217 -33.22 24.26 -5.05
N VAL A 218 -32.34 24.29 -6.06
CA VAL A 218 -31.13 23.45 -6.18
C VAL A 218 -31.45 21.97 -5.96
N SER A 219 -32.49 21.46 -6.63
CA SER A 219 -32.98 20.10 -6.43
C SER A 219 -33.29 19.35 -7.73
N PHE A 220 -33.22 18.02 -7.67
CA PHE A 220 -33.52 17.13 -8.80
C PHE A 220 -34.95 16.57 -8.69
N LYS A 221 -35.63 16.44 -9.82
CA LYS A 221 -36.95 15.81 -9.95
C LYS A 221 -36.92 14.77 -11.05
N ASN A 222 -37.73 13.73 -10.89
CA ASN A 222 -37.93 12.73 -11.93
C ASN A 222 -38.53 13.38 -13.17
N LEU A 223 -38.02 13.01 -14.34
CA LEU A 223 -38.70 13.29 -15.59
C LEU A 223 -39.84 12.30 -15.75
N GLU A 224 -41.01 12.78 -16.16
CA GLU A 224 -42.09 11.90 -16.58
C GLU A 224 -41.61 11.07 -17.77
N LYS A 225 -41.64 9.74 -17.62
CA LYS A 225 -41.48 8.83 -18.76
C LYS A 225 -42.85 8.68 -19.40
N GLN A 226 -43.02 9.15 -20.63
CA GLN A 226 -44.12 8.67 -21.47
C GLN A 226 -43.89 7.17 -21.69
N GLN A 227 -44.70 6.33 -21.06
CA GLN A 227 -44.76 4.91 -21.41
C GLN A 227 -45.45 4.81 -22.76
N GLU A 228 -44.68 4.56 -23.82
CA GLU A 228 -45.24 4.02 -25.06
C GLU A 228 -45.79 2.64 -24.73
N TYR A 229 -47.11 2.55 -24.57
CA TYR A 229 -47.81 1.27 -24.66
C TYR A 229 -47.63 0.79 -26.10
N GLN A 230 -46.83 -0.26 -26.30
CA GLN A 230 -46.87 -1.01 -27.55
C GLN A 230 -48.01 -2.03 -27.44
N GLU A 231 -49.03 -1.87 -28.28
CA GLU A 231 -50.09 -2.86 -28.55
C GLU A 231 -49.54 -4.08 -29.29
#